data_AF-A0AAU5HNZ5-F1
#
_entry.id   AF-A0AAU5HNZ5-F1
#
_cell.length_a   1.000
_cell.length_b   1.000
_cell.length_c   1.000
_cell.angle_alpha   90.00
_cell.angle_beta   90.00
_cell.angle_gamma   90.00
#
_symmetry.space_group_name_H-M   'P 1'
#
loop_
_entity.id
_entity.type
_entity.pdbx_description
1 polymer ?
#
loop_
_entity_poly.entity_id
_entity_poly.type
_entity_poly.pdbx_seq_one_letter_code
_entity_poly.pdbx_strand_id
1 'polypeptide(L)'
;MAGHRRAPRPPRPVRRQVGLAAAVLLTCLAVVTGVLSARAQTGTPGDRTVAGPSSTHGTASAGTPSRTGPSPTTTPSPRATPSPSPTPDTRKPSKAKPSPSPAAEQPKTAPAGKRTVTLVNRLDQTIWPAIAADPKHPVEATGWVLKPGAGLSFTVPDHWDVRVWARTGCSFDASGDGHCLTGDCGRFQCGSTWGEFPSTLAEFNLNAWNGMDFYDVSLVEGNNLPMWINSYGGSSHDKIDANGCSAAGCTRDANATCPTKLQRVRDGRVVACLSACLVFKTDKTCCTGAYAARPQCVPSSWPVDSAAVFKKAEPFAYSYVNDDATSVLTCSGECGYRITWGVSP
;
A
#
# COMPACT_ATOMS: atom_id res chain seq x y z
N MET A 1 53.02 71.20 32.80
CA MET A 1 52.09 70.16 33.28
C MET A 1 52.01 69.06 32.24
N ALA A 2 52.82 68.01 32.39
CA ALA A 2 52.95 66.93 31.41
C ALA A 2 52.16 65.71 31.89
N GLY A 3 51.13 65.33 31.12
CA GLY A 3 50.24 64.21 31.44
C GLY A 3 50.92 62.85 31.26
N HIS A 4 50.82 62.00 32.27
CA HIS A 4 51.30 60.62 32.24
C HIS A 4 50.47 59.76 31.27
N ARG A 5 51.11 59.27 30.20
CA ARG A 5 50.58 58.18 29.36
C ARG A 5 50.86 56.84 30.04
N ARG A 6 49.81 56.11 30.42
CA ARG A 6 49.90 54.69 30.84
C ARG A 6 50.12 53.79 29.63
N ALA A 7 51.06 52.86 29.73
CA ALA A 7 51.33 51.82 28.73
C ALA A 7 50.19 50.79 28.63
N PRO A 8 49.98 50.15 27.46
CA PRO A 8 48.95 49.13 27.28
C PRO A 8 49.35 47.79 27.94
N ARG A 9 48.35 47.09 28.50
CA ARG A 9 48.50 45.75 29.09
C ARG A 9 48.73 44.67 28.02
N PRO A 10 49.50 43.60 28.31
CA PRO A 10 49.69 42.49 27.38
C PRO A 10 48.41 41.64 27.23
N PRO A 11 48.23 40.95 26.08
CA PRO A 11 47.07 40.10 25.84
C PRO A 11 47.11 38.82 26.69
N ARG A 12 45.94 38.36 27.14
CA ARG A 12 45.76 37.07 27.84
C ARG A 12 45.89 35.90 26.86
N PRO A 13 46.42 34.74 27.30
CA PRO A 13 46.53 33.58 26.43
C PRO A 13 45.15 32.97 26.12
N VAL A 14 44.88 32.78 24.84
CA VAL A 14 43.71 32.05 24.33
C VAL A 14 43.97 30.56 24.49
N ARG A 15 43.21 29.90 25.36
CA ARG A 15 43.27 28.44 25.57
C ARG A 15 42.55 27.75 24.41
N ARG A 16 43.30 27.04 23.55
CA ARG A 16 42.76 26.19 22.47
C ARG A 16 41.96 25.02 23.07
N GLN A 17 40.80 24.76 22.46
CA GLN A 17 39.88 23.67 22.77
C GLN A 17 40.52 22.30 22.51
N VAL A 18 40.28 21.35 23.43
CA VAL A 18 40.26 19.91 23.12
C VAL A 18 38.84 19.46 23.44
N GLY A 19 38.00 19.36 22.39
CA GLY A 19 36.66 18.82 22.51
C GLY A 19 36.74 17.29 22.56
N LEU A 20 36.22 16.69 23.63
CA LEU A 20 35.87 15.28 23.64
C LEU A 20 34.61 15.10 22.77
N ALA A 21 34.78 14.49 21.59
CA ALA A 21 33.66 13.92 20.85
C ALA A 21 33.30 12.57 21.50
N ALA A 22 32.26 12.55 22.33
CA ALA A 22 31.66 11.32 22.82
C ALA A 22 30.80 10.70 21.71
N ALA A 23 31.14 9.49 21.30
CA ALA A 23 30.38 8.68 20.37
C ALA A 23 29.01 8.32 20.97
N VAL A 24 27.93 8.75 20.33
CA VAL A 24 26.57 8.31 20.62
C VAL A 24 26.34 7.00 19.86
N LEU A 25 26.38 5.88 20.57
CA LEU A 25 25.89 4.59 20.04
C LEU A 25 24.37 4.67 19.91
N LEU A 26 23.87 4.53 18.67
CA LEU A 26 22.46 4.22 18.41
C LEU A 26 22.18 2.77 18.84
N THR A 27 21.39 2.60 19.89
CA THR A 27 20.62 1.36 20.12
C THR A 27 19.24 1.52 19.50
N CYS A 28 19.09 1.09 18.24
CA CYS A 28 17.78 0.71 17.70
C CYS A 28 17.66 -0.81 17.86
N LEU A 29 17.08 -1.25 18.99
CA LEU A 29 16.72 -2.64 19.17
C LEU A 29 15.34 -2.85 18.54
N ALA A 30 15.30 -3.57 17.42
CA ALA A 30 14.05 -4.07 16.85
C ALA A 30 13.43 -5.07 17.84
N VAL A 31 12.20 -4.80 18.28
CA VAL A 31 11.40 -5.78 19.03
C VAL A 31 10.84 -6.78 18.03
N VAL A 32 11.56 -7.88 17.84
CA VAL A 32 11.01 -9.11 17.25
C VAL A 32 10.91 -10.12 18.38
N THR A 33 9.76 -10.18 19.04
CA THR A 33 9.40 -11.33 19.88
C THR A 33 8.53 -12.28 19.07
N GLY A 34 9.19 -13.25 18.44
CA GLY A 34 8.55 -14.48 18.00
C GLY A 34 8.17 -15.32 19.22
N VAL A 35 6.89 -15.64 19.36
CA VAL A 35 6.42 -16.66 20.30
C VAL A 35 6.56 -18.02 19.63
N LEU A 36 7.67 -18.69 19.89
CA LEU A 36 7.79 -20.14 19.75
C LEU A 36 7.40 -20.77 21.09
N SER A 37 6.22 -21.39 21.16
CA SER A 37 5.94 -22.44 22.15
C SER A 37 5.84 -23.77 21.41
N ALA A 38 6.96 -24.47 21.35
CA ALA A 38 6.97 -25.91 21.10
C ALA A 38 6.51 -26.62 22.39
N ARG A 39 5.38 -27.33 22.33
CA ARG A 39 5.10 -28.42 23.27
C ARG A 39 5.40 -29.74 22.58
N ALA A 40 6.51 -30.34 22.97
CA ALA A 40 6.76 -31.76 22.81
C ALA A 40 5.77 -32.53 23.71
N GLN A 41 5.05 -33.49 23.13
CA GLN A 41 4.50 -34.61 23.87
C GLN A 41 5.02 -35.89 23.23
N THR A 42 5.89 -36.55 23.97
CA THR A 42 6.37 -37.92 23.75
C THR A 42 5.21 -38.89 23.93
N GLY A 43 4.93 -39.71 22.92
CA GLY A 43 4.07 -40.89 23.05
C GLY A 43 4.87 -42.15 23.33
N THR A 44 4.26 -43.13 24.00
CA THR A 44 4.47 -44.59 23.87
C THR A 44 3.44 -45.38 24.72
N PRO A 45 3.20 -46.71 24.50
CA PRO A 45 1.91 -47.21 23.99
C PRO A 45 1.29 -48.39 24.79
N GLY A 46 0.10 -48.86 24.35
CA GLY A 46 -0.53 -50.14 24.72
C GLY A 46 -2.05 -50.06 24.50
N ASP A 47 -2.65 -50.51 23.39
CA ASP A 47 -2.84 -51.86 22.80
C ASP A 47 -4.19 -52.50 23.16
N ARG A 48 -4.80 -53.15 22.15
CA ARG A 48 -6.02 -53.98 22.09
C ARG A 48 -7.38 -53.25 21.94
N THR A 49 -8.31 -53.60 21.04
CA THR A 49 -8.43 -54.71 20.05
C THR A 49 -9.63 -54.47 19.12
N VAL A 50 -9.45 -54.74 17.83
CA VAL A 50 -10.32 -55.49 16.88
C VAL A 50 -11.86 -55.33 16.94
N ALA A 51 -12.44 -54.85 15.84
CA ALA A 51 -13.37 -55.62 14.98
C ALA A 51 -13.79 -54.81 13.72
N GLY A 52 -13.61 -55.39 12.53
CA GLY A 52 -14.27 -54.97 11.28
C GLY A 52 -15.59 -55.72 11.04
N PRO A 53 -16.01 -55.91 9.78
CA PRO A 53 -16.78 -54.93 8.99
C PRO A 53 -18.17 -55.48 8.59
N SER A 54 -19.05 -54.65 8.03
CA SER A 54 -20.18 -55.14 7.21
C SER A 54 -20.62 -54.12 6.15
N SER A 55 -20.62 -54.64 4.92
CA SER A 55 -21.18 -54.12 3.67
C SER A 55 -22.71 -53.97 3.70
N THR A 56 -23.29 -53.13 2.83
CA THR A 56 -24.15 -53.57 1.69
C THR A 56 -24.76 -52.39 0.89
N HIS A 57 -24.68 -52.55 -0.44
CA HIS A 57 -25.60 -52.21 -1.54
C HIS A 57 -26.60 -51.04 -1.51
N GLY A 58 -26.64 -50.30 -2.64
CA GLY A 58 -27.79 -49.50 -3.06
C GLY A 58 -27.59 -48.79 -4.42
N THR A 59 -27.92 -49.46 -5.51
CA THR A 59 -27.86 -49.05 -6.93
C THR A 59 -28.95 -48.07 -7.39
N ALA A 60 -28.56 -47.18 -8.31
CA ALA A 60 -29.24 -46.71 -9.54
C ALA A 60 -30.69 -46.18 -9.52
N SER A 61 -30.91 -44.99 -10.13
CA SER A 61 -31.50 -44.90 -11.49
C SER A 61 -31.62 -43.48 -12.03
N ALA A 62 -31.37 -43.38 -13.33
CA ALA A 62 -31.58 -42.22 -14.20
C ALA A 62 -33.02 -42.17 -14.75
N GLY A 63 -33.47 -40.98 -15.13
CA GLY A 63 -34.67 -40.78 -15.94
C GLY A 63 -34.54 -39.53 -16.82
N THR A 64 -34.49 -39.72 -18.13
CA THR A 64 -34.45 -38.69 -19.19
C THR A 64 -35.85 -38.59 -19.87
N PRO A 65 -36.11 -37.77 -20.92
CA PRO A 65 -37.34 -36.97 -21.03
C PRO A 65 -38.21 -37.35 -22.25
N SER A 66 -39.39 -36.74 -22.40
CA SER A 66 -40.22 -36.74 -23.63
C SER A 66 -41.39 -35.76 -23.45
N ARG A 67 -42.06 -35.12 -24.42
CA ARG A 67 -41.84 -34.64 -25.82
C ARG A 67 -43.21 -34.04 -26.28
N THR A 68 -43.23 -32.94 -27.06
CA THR A 68 -44.26 -32.48 -28.06
C THR A 68 -45.71 -32.23 -27.60
N GLY A 69 -46.52 -31.22 -27.99
CA GLY A 69 -46.68 -30.14 -29.01
C GLY A 69 -48.20 -29.72 -28.96
N PRO A 70 -48.88 -29.01 -29.91
CA PRO A 70 -48.56 -27.91 -30.83
C PRO A 70 -49.52 -26.66 -30.68
N SER A 71 -49.31 -25.61 -31.51
CA SER A 71 -50.14 -24.39 -31.70
C SER A 71 -51.49 -24.60 -32.40
N PRO A 72 -52.35 -23.55 -32.44
CA PRO A 72 -52.81 -23.05 -33.75
C PRO A 72 -52.90 -21.51 -33.91
N THR A 73 -52.93 -21.11 -35.19
CA THR A 73 -52.94 -19.80 -35.88
C THR A 73 -54.38 -19.21 -36.00
N THR A 74 -54.65 -17.88 -36.04
CA THR A 74 -55.08 -17.03 -37.23
C THR A 74 -55.84 -15.76 -36.72
N THR A 75 -55.51 -14.47 -37.08
CA THR A 75 -55.97 -13.60 -38.23
C THR A 75 -56.69 -12.29 -37.69
N PRO A 76 -56.84 -11.12 -38.40
CA PRO A 76 -56.31 -9.81 -37.95
C PRO A 76 -57.29 -8.58 -37.97
N SER A 77 -56.75 -7.37 -37.69
CA SER A 77 -57.22 -5.98 -38.00
C SER A 77 -58.25 -5.31 -37.04
N PRO A 78 -58.38 -3.94 -37.00
CA PRO A 78 -57.80 -2.91 -37.88
C PRO A 78 -57.06 -1.71 -37.23
N ARG A 79 -56.13 -1.17 -38.03
CA ARG A 79 -55.79 0.24 -38.33
C ARG A 79 -56.26 1.36 -37.37
N ALA A 80 -55.29 2.03 -36.75
CA ALA A 80 -55.41 3.41 -36.29
C ALA A 80 -54.27 4.26 -36.88
N THR A 81 -54.64 5.32 -37.59
CA THR A 81 -53.77 6.41 -38.08
C THR A 81 -53.27 7.26 -36.91
N PRO A 82 -52.05 7.81 -36.99
CA PRO A 82 -51.98 9.27 -36.90
C PRO A 82 -50.96 9.95 -37.84
N SER A 83 -51.40 11.10 -38.33
CA SER A 83 -50.75 12.37 -38.76
C SER A 83 -49.23 12.52 -39.00
N PRO A 84 -48.85 13.49 -39.86
CA PRO A 84 -47.52 13.57 -40.48
C PRO A 84 -46.42 14.12 -39.56
N SER A 85 -45.22 13.61 -39.79
CA SER A 85 -43.95 13.99 -39.18
C SER A 85 -43.58 15.46 -39.42
N PRO A 86 -42.99 16.17 -38.43
CA PRO A 86 -42.23 17.37 -38.69
C PRO A 86 -40.80 17.03 -39.16
N THR A 87 -40.29 17.88 -40.05
CA THR A 87 -38.95 17.90 -40.66
C THR A 87 -37.79 17.79 -39.66
N PRO A 88 -36.62 17.24 -40.07
CA PRO A 88 -35.46 17.12 -39.19
C PRO A 88 -34.75 18.46 -39.02
N ASP A 89 -34.76 18.98 -37.79
CA ASP A 89 -33.93 20.10 -37.38
C ASP A 89 -32.46 19.66 -37.34
N THR A 90 -31.64 20.22 -38.23
CA THR A 90 -30.19 20.06 -38.22
C THR A 90 -29.59 20.82 -37.03
N ARG A 91 -29.56 20.21 -35.84
CA ARG A 91 -28.78 20.72 -34.71
C ARG A 91 -27.49 19.92 -34.55
N LYS A 92 -26.40 20.54 -34.99
CA LYS A 92 -25.00 20.15 -34.76
C LYS A 92 -24.78 19.82 -33.27
N PRO A 93 -24.16 18.68 -32.92
CA PRO A 93 -23.84 18.40 -31.52
C PRO A 93 -22.74 19.35 -31.06
N SER A 94 -23.06 20.24 -30.13
CA SER A 94 -22.06 21.04 -29.42
C SER A 94 -21.20 20.08 -28.61
N LYS A 95 -19.90 20.03 -28.93
CA LYS A 95 -18.88 19.40 -28.09
C LYS A 95 -18.98 20.00 -26.69
N ALA A 96 -19.47 19.22 -25.73
CA ALA A 96 -19.33 19.57 -24.33
C ALA A 96 -17.84 19.56 -24.00
N LYS A 97 -17.30 20.73 -23.66
CA LYS A 97 -15.96 20.87 -23.10
C LYS A 97 -15.93 20.10 -21.77
N PRO A 98 -14.93 19.24 -21.51
CA PRO A 98 -14.81 18.61 -20.20
C PRO A 98 -14.70 19.72 -19.15
N SER A 99 -15.60 19.72 -18.17
CA SER A 99 -15.41 20.54 -16.97
C SER A 99 -14.09 20.12 -16.33
N PRO A 100 -13.21 21.06 -15.95
CA PRO A 100 -12.05 20.71 -15.16
C PRO A 100 -12.53 20.07 -13.86
N SER A 101 -12.00 18.88 -13.57
CA SER A 101 -12.13 18.26 -12.25
C SER A 101 -11.70 19.32 -11.21
N PRO A 102 -12.46 19.53 -10.12
CA PRO A 102 -12.05 20.51 -9.13
C PRO A 102 -10.67 20.11 -8.64
N ALA A 103 -9.68 21.00 -8.78
CA ALA A 103 -8.41 20.84 -8.11
C ALA A 103 -8.73 20.57 -6.64
N ALA A 104 -8.31 19.41 -6.13
CA ALA A 104 -8.65 18.96 -4.79
C ALA A 104 -8.34 20.08 -3.78
N GLU A 105 -9.39 20.65 -3.21
CA GLU A 105 -9.33 21.63 -2.14
C GLU A 105 -8.35 21.12 -1.08
N GLN A 106 -7.43 21.98 -0.61
CA GLN A 106 -6.49 21.56 0.42
C GLN A 106 -7.29 21.11 1.65
N PRO A 107 -7.02 19.91 2.22
CA PRO A 107 -7.82 19.41 3.31
C PRO A 107 -7.74 20.32 4.53
N LYS A 108 -8.87 20.52 5.21
CA LYS A 108 -8.95 21.21 6.50
C LYS A 108 -7.93 20.60 7.47
N THR A 109 -7.29 21.45 8.28
CA THR A 109 -6.37 21.05 9.35
C THR A 109 -7.02 19.95 10.20
N ALA A 110 -6.29 18.86 10.45
CA ALA A 110 -6.78 17.77 11.27
C ALA A 110 -7.07 18.26 12.71
N PRO A 111 -8.00 17.63 13.44
CA PRO A 111 -8.08 17.83 14.88
C PRO A 111 -6.74 17.52 15.55
N ALA A 112 -6.44 18.18 16.67
CA ALA A 112 -5.25 17.90 17.46
C ALA A 112 -5.14 16.41 17.81
N GLY A 113 -3.91 15.86 17.75
CA GLY A 113 -3.65 14.44 17.97
C GLY A 113 -4.02 13.53 16.79
N LYS A 114 -4.25 14.11 15.60
CA LYS A 114 -4.51 13.37 14.37
C LYS A 114 -3.75 13.97 13.19
N ARG A 115 -3.65 13.20 12.11
CA ARG A 115 -3.19 13.64 10.79
C ARG A 115 -4.29 13.44 9.76
N THR A 116 -4.45 14.40 8.84
CA THR A 116 -5.33 14.23 7.68
C THR A 116 -4.56 13.47 6.61
N VAL A 117 -5.15 12.37 6.14
CA VAL A 117 -4.63 11.58 5.02
C VAL A 117 -5.64 11.64 3.87
N THR A 118 -5.19 12.16 2.74
CA THR A 118 -5.95 12.19 1.48
C THR A 118 -5.52 11.03 0.59
N LEU A 119 -6.50 10.23 0.18
CA LEU A 119 -6.34 9.13 -0.77
C LEU A 119 -6.71 9.64 -2.16
N VAL A 120 -5.88 9.38 -3.17
CA VAL A 120 -6.12 9.80 -4.56
C VAL A 120 -5.84 8.66 -5.53
N ASN A 121 -6.80 8.38 -6.40
CA ASN A 121 -6.63 7.45 -7.50
C ASN A 121 -6.36 8.19 -8.82
N ARG A 122 -5.12 8.15 -9.32
CA ARG A 122 -4.75 8.64 -10.66
C ARG A 122 -4.57 7.52 -11.68
N LEU A 123 -4.92 6.28 -11.34
CA LEU A 123 -4.94 5.16 -12.26
C LEU A 123 -6.22 5.18 -13.11
N ASP A 124 -6.22 4.39 -14.18
CA ASP A 124 -7.34 4.19 -15.10
C ASP A 124 -8.32 3.10 -14.64
N GLN A 125 -8.08 2.50 -13.49
CA GLN A 125 -8.90 1.45 -12.88
C GLN A 125 -9.44 1.87 -11.51
N THR A 126 -10.57 1.30 -11.11
CA THR A 126 -11.06 1.41 -9.72
C THR A 126 -10.11 0.69 -8.78
N ILE A 127 -9.83 1.32 -7.64
CA ILE A 127 -9.06 0.73 -6.55
C ILE A 127 -9.86 0.75 -5.27
N TRP A 128 -9.50 -0.13 -4.34
CA TRP A 128 -10.12 -0.22 -3.02
C TRP A 128 -9.07 0.01 -1.93
N PRO A 129 -8.78 1.27 -1.57
CA PRO A 129 -7.86 1.56 -0.49
C PRO A 129 -8.31 0.90 0.81
N ALA A 130 -7.34 0.56 1.64
CA ALA A 130 -7.52 -0.18 2.87
C ALA A 130 -6.46 0.18 3.91
N ILE A 131 -6.83 -0.02 5.17
CA ILE A 131 -6.03 0.17 6.38
C ILE A 131 -6.47 -0.92 7.36
N ALA A 132 -5.54 -1.49 8.14
CA ALA A 132 -5.92 -2.50 9.14
C ALA A 132 -6.63 -1.83 10.33
N ALA A 133 -7.65 -2.51 10.87
CA ALA A 133 -8.32 -2.06 12.08
C ALA A 133 -7.40 -2.22 13.30
N ASP A 134 -7.22 -1.14 14.07
CA ASP A 134 -6.57 -1.19 15.38
C ASP A 134 -7.54 -0.67 16.45
N PRO A 135 -7.97 -1.52 17.41
CA PRO A 135 -8.83 -1.09 18.52
C PRO A 135 -8.25 0.04 19.37
N LYS A 136 -6.91 0.20 19.40
CA LYS A 136 -6.24 1.29 20.13
C LYS A 136 -6.23 2.61 19.36
N HIS A 137 -6.40 2.54 18.03
CA HIS A 137 -6.36 3.69 17.13
C HIS A 137 -7.58 3.67 16.19
N PRO A 138 -8.79 3.94 16.72
CA PRO A 138 -10.02 3.81 15.95
C PRO A 138 -10.07 4.81 14.80
N VAL A 139 -10.45 4.31 13.63
CA VAL A 139 -10.76 5.07 12.40
C VAL A 139 -12.21 4.84 11.99
N GLU A 140 -12.79 5.78 11.26
CA GLU A 140 -14.21 5.72 10.86
C GLU A 140 -14.52 4.57 9.88
N ALA A 141 -13.54 4.21 9.05
CA ALA A 141 -13.61 3.13 8.09
C ALA A 141 -12.21 2.56 7.84
N THR A 142 -12.16 1.29 7.44
CA THR A 142 -10.95 0.55 7.10
C THR A 142 -10.86 0.15 5.63
N GLY A 143 -11.88 0.44 4.84
CA GLY A 143 -11.89 0.21 3.41
C GLY A 143 -12.76 1.20 2.63
N TRP A 144 -12.34 1.53 1.42
CA TRP A 144 -13.02 2.48 0.55
C TRP A 144 -13.06 2.01 -0.91
N VAL A 145 -13.80 2.75 -1.75
CA VAL A 145 -13.80 2.59 -3.21
C VAL A 145 -13.39 3.91 -3.83
N LEU A 146 -12.34 3.91 -4.64
CA LEU A 146 -11.94 5.08 -5.43
C LEU A 146 -11.98 4.73 -6.92
N LYS A 147 -12.93 5.34 -7.63
CA LYS A 147 -12.97 5.32 -9.11
C LYS A 147 -11.77 6.11 -9.68
N PRO A 148 -11.41 5.92 -10.96
CA PRO A 148 -10.40 6.74 -11.63
C PRO A 148 -10.64 8.24 -11.41
N GLY A 149 -9.60 8.96 -11.00
CA GLY A 149 -9.63 10.40 -10.72
C GLY A 149 -10.28 10.80 -9.39
N ALA A 150 -10.86 9.86 -8.63
CA ALA A 150 -11.49 10.14 -7.35
C ALA A 150 -10.46 10.28 -6.23
N GLY A 151 -10.85 11.00 -5.18
CA GLY A 151 -10.12 11.04 -3.93
C GLY A 151 -11.04 11.28 -2.75
N LEU A 152 -10.55 10.97 -1.55
CA LEU A 152 -11.23 11.21 -0.28
C LEU A 152 -10.21 11.54 0.79
N SER A 153 -10.64 12.11 1.91
CA SER A 153 -9.78 12.31 3.08
C SER A 153 -10.38 11.64 4.30
N PHE A 154 -9.52 11.16 5.18
CA PHE A 154 -9.86 10.64 6.49
C PHE A 154 -8.80 11.09 7.51
N THR A 155 -9.05 10.83 8.79
CA THR A 155 -8.10 11.15 9.85
C THR A 155 -7.50 9.90 10.45
N VAL A 156 -6.21 9.97 10.76
CA VAL A 156 -5.44 8.91 11.40
C VAL A 156 -4.96 9.44 12.75
N PRO A 157 -5.16 8.70 13.87
CA PRO A 157 -4.61 9.09 15.17
C PRO A 157 -3.08 9.14 15.20
N ASP A 158 -2.55 10.02 16.05
CA ASP A 158 -1.13 10.05 16.41
C ASP A 158 -0.71 8.77 17.17
N HIS A 159 0.61 8.55 17.28
CA HIS A 159 1.24 7.43 17.99
C HIS A 159 0.88 6.04 17.44
N TRP A 160 0.64 5.97 16.14
CA TRP A 160 0.28 4.75 15.45
C TRP A 160 1.25 4.43 14.30
N ASP A 161 1.78 3.21 14.33
CA ASP A 161 2.43 2.56 13.19
C ASP A 161 1.35 2.00 12.26
N VAL A 162 1.08 2.71 11.17
CA VAL A 162 -0.04 2.44 10.28
C VAL A 162 0.44 2.14 8.86
N ARG A 163 -0.25 1.21 8.21
CA ARG A 163 -0.04 0.89 6.80
C ARG A 163 -1.33 1.09 6.04
N VAL A 164 -1.23 1.82 4.93
CA VAL A 164 -2.31 2.02 3.98
C VAL A 164 -1.90 1.40 2.65
N TRP A 165 -2.78 0.64 2.02
CA TRP A 165 -2.54 0.04 0.71
C TRP A 165 -3.80 0.16 -0.15
N ALA A 166 -3.72 -0.26 -1.40
CA ALA A 166 -4.90 -0.38 -2.25
C ALA A 166 -5.03 -1.76 -2.90
N ARG A 167 -6.27 -2.20 -2.99
CA ARG A 167 -6.66 -3.50 -3.55
C ARG A 167 -7.20 -3.31 -4.96
N THR A 168 -7.12 -4.36 -5.76
CA THR A 168 -7.58 -4.35 -7.17
C THR A 168 -8.54 -5.50 -7.44
N GLY A 169 -9.43 -5.31 -8.43
CA GLY A 169 -10.35 -6.35 -8.90
C GLY A 169 -11.24 -6.92 -7.81
N CYS A 170 -11.74 -6.07 -6.91
CA CYS A 170 -12.54 -6.53 -5.79
C CYS A 170 -14.01 -6.75 -6.15
N SER A 171 -14.62 -7.75 -5.53
CA SER A 171 -16.06 -7.98 -5.54
C SER A 171 -16.51 -8.31 -4.12
N PHE A 172 -17.50 -7.54 -3.62
CA PHE A 172 -18.09 -7.73 -2.30
C PHE A 172 -19.60 -7.83 -2.42
N ASP A 173 -20.22 -8.66 -1.59
CA ASP A 173 -21.66 -8.70 -1.44
C ASP A 173 -22.19 -7.57 -0.55
N ALA A 174 -23.51 -7.57 -0.27
CA ALA A 174 -24.15 -6.56 0.55
C ALA A 174 -23.71 -6.58 2.03
N SER A 175 -23.16 -7.70 2.50
CA SER A 175 -22.58 -7.87 3.85
C SER A 175 -21.10 -7.44 3.90
N GLY A 176 -20.53 -7.06 2.76
CA GLY A 176 -19.13 -6.71 2.61
C GLY A 176 -18.20 -7.91 2.60
N ASP A 177 -18.73 -9.12 2.41
CA ASP A 177 -17.96 -10.34 2.25
C ASP A 177 -17.56 -10.52 0.78
N GLY A 178 -16.32 -10.93 0.54
CA GLY A 178 -15.79 -11.07 -0.82
C GLY A 178 -14.27 -11.04 -0.88
N HIS A 179 -13.75 -10.85 -2.08
CA HIS A 179 -12.30 -10.98 -2.35
C HIS A 179 -11.81 -9.93 -3.36
N CYS A 180 -10.51 -9.70 -3.32
CA CYS A 180 -9.75 -8.89 -4.27
C CYS A 180 -8.67 -9.72 -4.96
N LEU A 181 -8.26 -9.30 -6.16
CA LEU A 181 -7.18 -9.96 -6.91
C LEU A 181 -5.80 -9.72 -6.27
N THR A 182 -5.59 -8.56 -5.67
CA THR A 182 -4.36 -8.17 -4.96
C THR A 182 -4.69 -7.40 -3.70
N GLY A 183 -3.89 -7.56 -2.64
CA GLY A 183 -4.06 -6.82 -1.39
C GLY A 183 -5.27 -7.24 -0.55
N ASP A 184 -5.86 -8.40 -0.83
CA ASP A 184 -7.11 -8.80 -0.19
C ASP A 184 -6.98 -8.87 1.34
N CYS A 185 -8.06 -8.53 2.04
CA CYS A 185 -8.17 -8.66 3.50
C CYS A 185 -9.45 -9.42 3.90
N GLY A 186 -10.07 -10.12 2.93
CA GLY A 186 -11.25 -10.97 3.09
C GLY A 186 -12.59 -10.25 3.23
N ARG A 187 -12.59 -8.93 3.45
CA ARG A 187 -13.80 -8.12 3.62
C ARG A 187 -13.65 -6.73 3.00
N PHE A 188 -14.77 -6.06 2.73
CA PHE A 188 -14.75 -4.66 2.25
C PHE A 188 -14.08 -3.73 3.26
N GLN A 189 -14.50 -3.82 4.54
CA GLN A 189 -13.85 -3.19 5.68
C GLN A 189 -12.86 -4.18 6.30
N CYS A 190 -11.57 -3.90 6.21
CA CYS A 190 -10.55 -4.79 6.76
C CYS A 190 -10.63 -4.86 8.29
N GLY A 191 -10.42 -6.06 8.85
CA GLY A 191 -10.20 -6.25 10.28
C GLY A 191 -8.75 -5.92 10.68
N SER A 192 -8.27 -6.50 11.77
CA SER A 192 -6.88 -6.31 12.24
C SER A 192 -5.83 -7.08 11.43
N THR A 193 -6.24 -7.78 10.37
CA THR A 193 -5.32 -8.45 9.44
C THR A 193 -4.88 -7.47 8.36
N TRP A 194 -3.57 -7.39 8.14
CA TRP A 194 -3.00 -6.69 6.99
C TRP A 194 -3.46 -7.34 5.67
N GLY A 195 -3.45 -6.57 4.58
CA GLY A 195 -3.76 -7.11 3.26
C GLY A 195 -2.73 -8.16 2.79
N GLU A 196 -3.17 -9.05 1.90
CA GLU A 196 -2.31 -10.05 1.28
C GLU A 196 -1.18 -9.42 0.45
N PHE A 197 0.01 -10.01 0.55
CA PHE A 197 1.15 -9.64 -0.26
C PHE A 197 1.16 -10.37 -1.62
N PRO A 198 1.70 -9.76 -2.69
CA PRO A 198 2.36 -8.46 -2.70
C PRO A 198 1.41 -7.27 -2.76
N SER A 199 1.77 -6.21 -2.04
CA SER A 199 1.07 -4.93 -2.01
C SER A 199 2.06 -3.79 -1.74
N THR A 200 1.99 -2.72 -2.52
CA THR A 200 2.75 -1.50 -2.24
C THR A 200 2.13 -0.81 -1.03
N LEU A 201 2.95 -0.48 -0.02
CA LEU A 201 2.50 0.05 1.25
C LEU A 201 2.88 1.51 1.41
N ALA A 202 1.97 2.33 1.92
CA ALA A 202 2.28 3.61 2.51
C ALA A 202 2.35 3.39 4.03
N GLU A 203 3.55 3.52 4.59
CA GLU A 203 3.80 3.29 6.01
C GLU A 203 3.99 4.63 6.72
N PHE A 204 3.45 4.73 7.94
CA PHE A 204 3.63 5.90 8.79
C PHE A 204 3.89 5.48 10.23
N ASN A 205 4.72 6.24 10.91
CA ASN A 205 4.83 6.31 12.37
C ASN A 205 4.62 7.77 12.77
N LEU A 206 3.42 8.09 13.26
CA LEU A 206 2.95 9.45 13.46
C LEU A 206 3.21 9.96 14.87
N ASN A 207 3.66 11.21 15.01
CA ASN A 207 4.00 11.84 16.28
C ASN A 207 4.90 10.95 17.14
N ALA A 208 5.99 10.49 16.53
CA ALA A 208 6.91 9.51 17.08
C ALA A 208 8.01 10.21 17.88
N TRP A 209 9.27 9.93 17.55
CA TRP A 209 10.42 10.55 18.20
C TRP A 209 10.41 12.08 18.03
N ASN A 210 10.48 12.80 19.16
CA ASN A 210 10.52 14.27 19.20
C ASN A 210 9.36 14.96 18.47
N GLY A 211 8.17 14.34 18.46
CA GLY A 211 6.99 14.87 17.78
C GLY A 211 7.09 14.87 16.25
N MET A 212 8.00 14.07 15.69
CA MET A 212 8.22 13.92 14.26
C MET A 212 7.39 12.76 13.72
N ASP A 213 6.86 12.93 12.52
CA ASP A 213 6.29 11.85 11.75
C ASP A 213 7.38 11.22 10.86
N PHE A 214 7.41 9.90 10.79
CA PHE A 214 8.19 9.13 9.84
C PHE A 214 7.23 8.47 8.85
N TYR A 215 7.55 8.51 7.57
CA TYR A 215 6.69 7.92 6.55
C TYR A 215 7.48 7.48 5.33
N ASP A 216 6.95 6.49 4.62
CA ASP A 216 7.59 5.93 3.45
C ASP A 216 6.60 5.20 2.54
N VAL A 217 7.04 5.00 1.30
CA VAL A 217 6.46 4.00 0.40
C VAL A 217 7.35 2.76 0.47
N SER A 218 6.75 1.58 0.56
CA SER A 218 7.46 0.33 0.77
C SER A 218 6.99 -0.76 -0.18
N LEU A 219 7.97 -1.38 -0.84
CA LEU A 219 7.85 -2.53 -1.75
C LEU A 219 8.59 -3.73 -1.16
N VAL A 220 8.92 -3.71 0.14
CA VAL A 220 9.60 -4.81 0.83
C VAL A 220 8.80 -6.11 0.67
N GLU A 221 7.50 -6.02 0.83
CA GLU A 221 6.54 -7.09 0.58
C GLU A 221 5.99 -7.09 -0.86
N GLY A 222 6.71 -6.50 -1.80
CA GLY A 222 6.37 -6.46 -3.23
C GLY A 222 5.47 -5.30 -3.63
N ASN A 223 5.17 -5.22 -4.93
CA ASN A 223 4.37 -4.15 -5.54
C ASN A 223 3.11 -4.73 -6.18
N ASN A 224 1.99 -4.02 -6.06
CA ASN A 224 0.82 -4.23 -6.92
C ASN A 224 0.45 -2.98 -7.71
N LEU A 225 0.57 -1.80 -7.12
CA LEU A 225 0.21 -0.51 -7.72
C LEU A 225 1.30 0.53 -7.44
N PRO A 226 1.68 1.37 -8.42
CA PRO A 226 2.61 2.46 -8.20
C PRO A 226 1.97 3.55 -7.32
N MET A 227 2.77 4.15 -6.45
CA MET A 227 2.32 5.03 -5.37
C MET A 227 3.38 6.05 -4.95
N TRP A 228 2.93 7.23 -4.54
CA TRP A 228 3.77 8.16 -3.80
C TRP A 228 3.00 8.87 -2.69
N ILE A 229 3.75 9.46 -1.75
CA ILE A 229 3.22 10.24 -0.63
C ILE A 229 3.74 11.68 -0.74
N ASN A 230 2.82 12.64 -0.77
CA ASN A 230 3.16 14.06 -0.61
C ASN A 230 2.85 14.50 0.82
N SER A 231 3.79 15.19 1.48
CA SER A 231 3.54 15.91 2.74
C SER A 231 3.20 17.37 2.48
N TYR A 232 2.16 17.87 3.16
CA TYR A 232 1.76 19.27 3.17
C TYR A 232 1.58 19.77 4.60
N GLY A 233 1.61 21.09 4.81
CA GLY A 233 1.81 21.63 6.14
C GLY A 233 3.18 21.22 6.72
N GLY A 234 3.38 21.53 8.00
CA GLY A 234 4.62 21.23 8.72
C GLY A 234 5.91 21.60 7.99
N SER A 235 6.99 20.87 8.27
CA SER A 235 8.30 21.00 7.62
C SER A 235 8.86 19.62 7.29
N SER A 236 9.25 19.43 6.03
CA SER A 236 9.84 18.19 5.53
C SER A 236 10.98 18.53 4.58
N HIS A 237 12.13 17.87 4.76
CA HIS A 237 13.37 18.15 4.02
C HIS A 237 13.35 17.50 2.63
N ASP A 238 13.00 16.21 2.57
CA ASP A 238 13.05 15.40 1.35
C ASP A 238 11.64 15.15 0.82
N LYS A 239 11.08 16.16 0.13
CA LYS A 239 9.71 16.08 -0.39
C LYS A 239 9.66 15.41 -1.75
N ILE A 240 8.69 14.51 -1.91
CA ILE A 240 8.20 14.09 -3.23
C ILE A 240 7.27 15.17 -3.75
N ASP A 241 7.46 15.58 -5.00
CA ASP A 241 6.64 16.61 -5.64
C ASP A 241 5.24 16.09 -6.03
N ALA A 242 4.35 16.99 -6.46
CA ALA A 242 2.97 16.67 -6.80
C ALA A 242 2.78 15.68 -7.99
N ASN A 243 3.87 15.39 -8.70
CA ASN A 243 3.93 14.46 -9.82
C ASN A 243 4.58 13.13 -9.45
N GLY A 244 4.93 12.90 -8.18
CA GLY A 244 5.55 11.67 -7.73
C GLY A 244 7.03 11.59 -8.07
N CYS A 245 7.73 12.74 -8.14
CA CYS A 245 9.14 12.83 -8.43
C CYS A 245 9.95 13.40 -7.26
N SER A 246 11.19 12.94 -7.14
CA SER A 246 12.25 13.51 -6.30
C SER A 246 13.51 13.74 -7.13
N ALA A 247 14.58 14.25 -6.50
CA ALA A 247 15.89 14.36 -7.14
C ALA A 247 16.45 13.00 -7.62
N ALA A 248 16.03 11.89 -7.01
CA ALA A 248 16.46 10.54 -7.39
C ALA A 248 15.67 9.96 -8.58
N GLY A 249 14.51 10.56 -8.92
CA GLY A 249 13.69 10.16 -10.06
C GLY A 249 12.20 10.13 -9.73
N CYS A 250 11.44 9.53 -10.63
CA CYS A 250 9.97 9.58 -10.65
C CYS A 250 9.35 8.19 -10.51
N THR A 251 8.09 8.17 -10.06
CA THR A 251 7.27 6.97 -9.87
C THR A 251 6.95 6.31 -11.21
N ARG A 252 7.25 5.02 -11.35
CA ARG A 252 6.95 4.17 -12.51
C ARG A 252 6.30 2.87 -12.07
N ASP A 253 5.60 2.21 -12.98
CA ASP A 253 4.98 0.91 -12.69
C ASP A 253 6.04 -0.21 -12.65
N ALA A 254 6.29 -0.76 -11.46
CA ALA A 254 7.19 -1.89 -11.28
C ALA A 254 6.70 -3.17 -12.00
N ASN A 255 5.39 -3.33 -12.22
CA ASN A 255 4.85 -4.49 -12.93
C ASN A 255 5.32 -4.52 -14.40
N ALA A 256 5.53 -3.36 -15.02
CA ALA A 256 5.96 -3.25 -16.42
C ALA A 256 7.37 -3.80 -16.67
N THR A 257 8.21 -3.88 -15.65
CA THR A 257 9.58 -4.42 -15.75
C THR A 257 9.83 -5.59 -14.81
N CYS A 258 8.75 -6.14 -14.22
CA CYS A 258 8.84 -7.22 -13.26
C CYS A 258 9.44 -8.49 -13.91
N PRO A 259 10.55 -9.05 -13.40
CA PRO A 259 11.12 -10.29 -13.91
C PRO A 259 10.12 -11.45 -13.81
N THR A 260 10.08 -12.34 -14.80
CA THR A 260 9.10 -13.44 -14.88
C THR A 260 8.99 -14.28 -13.59
N LYS A 261 10.11 -14.56 -12.92
CA LYS A 261 10.12 -15.33 -11.65
C LYS A 261 9.42 -14.62 -10.48
N LEU A 262 9.21 -13.31 -10.60
CA LEU A 262 8.60 -12.47 -9.58
C LEU A 262 7.17 -12.04 -9.96
N GLN A 263 6.66 -12.42 -11.13
CA GLN A 263 5.35 -11.96 -11.57
C GLN A 263 4.22 -12.73 -10.89
N ARG A 264 3.20 -12.01 -10.42
CA ARG A 264 1.86 -12.57 -10.21
C ARG A 264 1.05 -12.29 -11.48
N VAL A 265 0.64 -13.35 -12.17
CA VAL A 265 -0.17 -13.26 -13.39
C VAL A 265 -1.61 -13.67 -13.11
N ARG A 266 -2.57 -12.90 -13.65
CA ARG A 266 -4.01 -13.22 -13.71
C ARG A 266 -4.51 -12.85 -15.10
N ASP A 267 -5.25 -13.76 -15.72
CA ASP A 267 -5.84 -13.57 -17.05
C ASP A 267 -4.84 -13.07 -18.12
N GLY A 268 -3.61 -13.60 -18.07
CA GLY A 268 -2.53 -13.24 -18.98
C GLY A 268 -1.86 -11.88 -18.71
N ARG A 269 -2.27 -11.14 -17.66
CA ARG A 269 -1.68 -9.87 -17.26
C ARG A 269 -0.88 -10.00 -15.96
N VAL A 270 0.27 -9.33 -15.90
CA VAL A 270 1.02 -9.12 -14.64
C VAL A 270 0.22 -8.15 -13.77
N VAL A 271 -0.33 -8.64 -12.66
CA VAL A 271 -1.13 -7.85 -11.72
C VAL A 271 -0.35 -7.39 -10.50
N ALA A 272 0.80 -8.02 -10.24
CA ALA A 272 1.70 -7.64 -9.16
C ALA A 272 3.12 -8.20 -9.38
N CYS A 273 4.10 -7.62 -8.69
CA CYS A 273 5.48 -8.05 -8.65
C CYS A 273 5.90 -8.42 -7.23
N LEU A 274 6.21 -9.69 -6.99
CA LEU A 274 6.64 -10.20 -5.70
C LEU A 274 8.09 -9.76 -5.40
N SER A 275 8.41 -9.53 -4.13
CA SER A 275 9.80 -9.39 -3.71
C SER A 275 10.52 -10.75 -3.74
N ALA A 276 11.85 -10.71 -3.81
CA ALA A 276 12.67 -11.91 -3.74
C ALA A 276 12.42 -12.72 -2.46
N CYS A 277 12.18 -12.06 -1.32
CA CYS A 277 11.83 -12.73 -0.07
C CYS A 277 10.54 -13.55 -0.21
N LEU A 278 9.49 -12.98 -0.81
CA LEU A 278 8.20 -13.68 -0.97
C LEU A 278 8.31 -14.94 -1.85
N VAL A 279 9.19 -14.91 -2.85
CA VAL A 279 9.39 -16.04 -3.78
C VAL A 279 10.33 -17.09 -3.20
N PHE A 280 11.50 -16.69 -2.70
CA PHE A 280 12.57 -17.62 -2.33
C PHE A 280 12.55 -18.01 -0.85
N LYS A 281 12.04 -17.15 0.04
CA LYS A 281 11.89 -17.41 1.48
C LYS A 281 13.18 -17.88 2.16
N THR A 282 14.32 -17.39 1.70
CA THR A 282 15.64 -17.67 2.30
C THR A 282 16.06 -16.56 3.24
N ASP A 283 16.91 -16.88 4.22
CA ASP A 283 17.52 -15.87 5.10
C ASP A 283 18.21 -14.76 4.30
N LYS A 284 18.86 -15.12 3.19
CA LYS A 284 19.55 -14.19 2.31
C LYS A 284 18.60 -13.18 1.65
N THR A 285 17.46 -13.63 1.14
CA THR A 285 16.48 -12.79 0.43
C THR A 285 15.56 -12.02 1.37
N CYS A 286 15.41 -12.50 2.60
CA CYS A 286 14.58 -11.87 3.62
C CYS A 286 15.39 -11.07 4.65
N CYS A 287 16.72 -11.03 4.51
CA CYS A 287 17.65 -10.41 5.44
C CYS A 287 17.43 -10.86 6.89
N THR A 288 17.44 -12.17 7.12
CA THR A 288 17.32 -12.76 8.46
C THR A 288 18.57 -13.57 8.82
N GLY A 289 18.69 -13.97 10.09
CA GLY A 289 19.83 -14.76 10.57
C GLY A 289 21.18 -14.07 10.29
N ALA A 290 22.08 -14.78 9.61
CA ALA A 290 23.40 -14.26 9.24
C ALA A 290 23.36 -13.06 8.28
N TYR A 291 22.21 -12.83 7.63
CA TYR A 291 21.99 -11.73 6.69
C TYR A 291 21.20 -10.56 7.30
N ALA A 292 20.92 -10.58 8.61
CA ALA A 292 20.13 -9.53 9.26
C ALA A 292 20.79 -8.15 9.22
N ALA A 293 22.12 -8.10 9.38
CA ALA A 293 22.85 -6.85 9.31
C ALA A 293 22.98 -6.36 7.86
N ARG A 294 22.82 -5.03 7.68
CA ARG A 294 22.78 -4.36 6.37
C ARG A 294 23.97 -4.74 5.44
N PRO A 295 25.24 -4.77 5.89
CA PRO A 295 26.36 -5.15 5.02
C PRO A 295 26.29 -6.60 4.48
N GLN A 296 25.54 -7.48 5.16
CA GLN A 296 25.41 -8.88 4.82
C GLN A 296 24.24 -9.12 3.85
N CYS A 297 23.17 -8.32 3.92
CA CYS A 297 22.04 -8.46 3.00
C CYS A 297 22.25 -7.65 1.71
N VAL A 298 22.85 -8.27 0.69
CA VAL A 298 23.20 -7.60 -0.57
C VAL A 298 22.29 -8.08 -1.71
N PRO A 299 21.32 -7.26 -2.17
CA PRO A 299 20.34 -7.67 -3.18
C PRO A 299 20.91 -8.17 -4.51
N SER A 300 22.01 -7.58 -4.97
CA SER A 300 22.68 -7.98 -6.22
C SER A 300 23.23 -9.42 -6.21
N SER A 301 23.25 -10.06 -5.05
CA SER A 301 23.66 -11.45 -4.88
C SER A 301 22.48 -12.44 -4.74
N TRP A 302 21.23 -11.96 -4.79
CA TRP A 302 20.03 -12.80 -4.74
C TRP A 302 19.79 -13.54 -6.06
N PRO A 303 18.99 -14.62 -6.07
CA PRO A 303 18.64 -15.31 -7.32
C PRO A 303 17.93 -14.41 -8.34
N VAL A 304 17.16 -13.42 -7.86
CA VAL A 304 16.63 -12.30 -8.64
C VAL A 304 16.69 -11.06 -7.74
N ASP A 305 17.30 -9.99 -8.23
CA ASP A 305 17.41 -8.72 -7.52
C ASP A 305 16.11 -7.91 -7.66
N SER A 306 15.12 -8.22 -6.83
CA SER A 306 13.86 -7.45 -6.79
C SER A 306 14.09 -6.02 -6.29
N ALA A 307 15.11 -5.78 -5.47
CA ALA A 307 15.37 -4.46 -4.91
C ALA A 307 15.76 -3.47 -6.02
N ALA A 308 16.61 -3.88 -6.96
CA ALA A 308 16.97 -3.06 -8.13
C ALA A 308 15.75 -2.76 -9.04
N VAL A 309 14.82 -3.71 -9.19
CA VAL A 309 13.56 -3.50 -9.94
C VAL A 309 12.71 -2.43 -9.27
N PHE A 310 12.51 -2.55 -7.96
CA PHE A 310 11.68 -1.64 -7.17
C PHE A 310 12.30 -0.26 -7.05
N LYS A 311 13.61 -0.15 -6.82
CA LYS A 311 14.30 1.14 -6.75
C LYS A 311 14.31 1.88 -8.10
N LYS A 312 14.35 1.14 -9.21
CA LYS A 312 14.20 1.76 -10.55
C LYS A 312 12.78 2.28 -10.78
N ALA A 313 11.77 1.63 -10.21
CA ALA A 313 10.39 2.03 -10.33
C ALA A 313 10.06 3.23 -9.42
N GLU A 314 10.49 3.20 -8.16
CA GLU A 314 10.20 4.18 -7.13
C GLU A 314 11.48 4.48 -6.34
N PRO A 315 12.32 5.43 -6.80
CA PRO A 315 13.66 5.65 -6.25
C PRO A 315 13.71 6.07 -4.78
N PHE A 316 12.61 6.60 -4.26
CA PHE A 316 12.45 7.05 -2.88
C PHE A 316 11.77 6.01 -1.97
N ALA A 317 11.36 4.85 -2.50
CA ALA A 317 10.64 3.84 -1.73
C ALA A 317 11.60 2.79 -1.16
N TYR A 318 11.25 2.17 -0.03
CA TYR A 318 11.93 0.97 0.45
C TYR A 318 11.76 -0.17 -0.55
N SER A 319 12.87 -0.68 -1.06
CA SER A 319 12.91 -1.79 -2.02
C SER A 319 13.22 -3.14 -1.35
N TYR A 320 13.71 -3.11 -0.11
CA TYR A 320 13.93 -4.25 0.78
C TYR A 320 14.15 -3.77 2.23
N VAL A 321 14.14 -4.67 3.21
CA VAL A 321 14.14 -4.32 4.65
C VAL A 321 15.35 -3.51 5.13
N ASN A 322 16.50 -3.65 4.47
CA ASN A 322 17.74 -2.96 4.83
C ASN A 322 18.10 -1.84 3.83
N ASP A 323 17.12 -1.27 3.13
CA ASP A 323 17.33 -0.21 2.15
C ASP A 323 17.87 1.09 2.75
N ASP A 324 18.47 1.95 1.93
CA ASP A 324 19.15 3.17 2.38
C ASP A 324 18.21 4.21 3.03
N ALA A 325 18.81 5.11 3.80
CA ALA A 325 18.10 6.09 4.62
C ALA A 325 17.28 7.11 3.81
N THR A 326 17.47 7.20 2.48
CA THR A 326 16.63 8.06 1.63
C THR A 326 15.23 7.48 1.41
N SER A 327 15.01 6.24 1.84
CA SER A 327 13.72 5.56 1.73
C SER A 327 12.74 5.91 2.87
N VAL A 328 13.20 6.60 3.92
CA VAL A 328 12.33 7.13 4.99
C VAL A 328 12.32 8.65 4.97
N LEU A 329 11.11 9.20 4.91
CA LEU A 329 10.88 10.64 4.90
C LEU A 329 10.42 11.09 6.28
N THR A 330 10.73 12.34 6.61
CA THR A 330 10.38 12.93 7.91
C THR A 330 9.55 14.19 7.74
N CYS A 331 8.64 14.43 8.67
CA CYS A 331 7.88 15.66 8.74
C CYS A 331 7.72 16.12 10.20
N SER A 332 7.98 17.39 10.49
CA SER A 332 7.81 17.98 11.81
C SER A 332 6.69 19.04 11.82
N GLY A 333 6.01 19.17 12.94
CA GLY A 333 4.85 20.05 13.10
C GLY A 333 3.53 19.41 12.61
N GLU A 334 2.54 20.24 12.30
CA GLU A 334 1.22 19.77 11.85
C GLU A 334 1.24 19.39 10.38
N CYS A 335 1.72 18.18 10.08
CA CYS A 335 1.76 17.63 8.74
C CYS A 335 0.43 17.01 8.34
N GLY A 336 0.14 17.01 7.04
CA GLY A 336 -0.88 16.17 6.42
C GLY A 336 -0.29 15.46 5.21
N TYR A 337 -0.95 14.37 4.80
CA TYR A 337 -0.41 13.46 3.80
C TYR A 337 -1.38 13.23 2.66
N ARG A 338 -0.85 13.12 1.45
CA ARG A 338 -1.60 12.69 0.28
C ARG A 338 -0.95 11.45 -0.31
N ILE A 339 -1.64 10.32 -0.19
CA ILE A 339 -1.28 9.05 -0.82
C ILE A 339 -1.92 9.05 -2.20
N THR A 340 -1.10 9.00 -3.25
CA THR A 340 -1.58 8.93 -4.62
C THR A 340 -1.14 7.62 -5.26
N TRP A 341 -2.12 6.84 -5.72
CA TRP A 341 -1.85 5.72 -6.62
C TRP A 341 -1.81 6.22 -8.06
N GLY A 342 -0.71 5.98 -8.76
CA GLY A 342 -0.50 6.49 -10.11
C GLY A 342 0.94 6.33 -10.58
N VAL A 343 1.17 6.62 -11.85
CA VAL A 343 2.51 6.81 -12.43
C VAL A 343 2.78 8.29 -12.63
N SER A 344 4.05 8.70 -12.53
CA SER A 344 4.44 10.07 -12.84
C SER A 344 4.20 10.40 -14.32
N PRO A 345 3.82 11.65 -14.66
CA PRO A 345 3.54 12.08 -16.04
C PRO A 345 4.70 11.94 -17.02
#